data_AF-A0A8A3S5W7-F1
#
_entry.id   AF-A0A8A3S5W7-F1
#
_cell.length_a   1.000
_cell.length_b   1.000
_cell.length_c   1.000
_cell.angle_alpha   90.00
_cell.angle_beta   90.00
_cell.angle_gamma   90.00
#
_symmetry.space_group_name_H-M   'P 1'
#
loop_
_entity.id
_entity.type
_entity.pdbx_description
1 polymer ?
#
loop_
_entity_poly.entity_id
_entity_poly.type
_entity_poly.pdbx_seq_one_letter_code
_entity_poly.pdbx_strand_id
1 'polypeptide(L)' 'MHHFEDKTVFQLYLSAKNDTEPMVNDIQRDAVDLLGIMAQKGNAEAYDALNALADAPMIHPLLREQIRQTARIAPPATK' A
#
# COMPACT_ATOMS: atom_id res chain seq x y z
N MET A 1 4.06 -8.21 12.17
CA MET A 1 2.69 -8.20 11.63
C MET A 1 2.19 -6.77 11.82
N HIS A 2 1.87 -6.04 10.76
CA HIS A 2 1.40 -4.65 10.90
C HIS A 2 -0.04 -4.66 11.43
N HIS A 3 -0.31 -3.84 12.44
CA HIS A 3 -1.64 -3.69 13.00
C HIS A 3 -2.24 -2.39 12.46
N PHE A 4 -3.33 -2.52 11.70
CA PHE A 4 -4.14 -1.41 11.20
C PHE A 4 -5.51 -1.51 11.89
N GLU A 5 -5.97 -0.41 12.49
CA GLU A 5 -7.29 -0.38 13.14
C GLU A 5 -8.41 -0.32 12.09
N ASP A 6 -8.15 0.36 10.96
CA ASP A 6 -9.03 0.34 9.81
C ASP A 6 -8.93 -1.03 9.10
N LYS A 7 -10.00 -1.82 9.26
CA LYS A 7 -10.13 -3.13 8.58
C LYS A 7 -9.96 -3.02 7.06
N THR A 8 -10.36 -1.90 6.47
CA THR A 8 -10.19 -1.64 5.03
C THR A 8 -8.72 -1.56 4.68
N VAL A 9 -7.94 -0.77 5.43
CA VAL A 9 -6.49 -0.65 5.24
C VAL A 9 -5.81 -2.00 5.43
N PHE A 10 -6.20 -2.76 6.46
CA PHE A 10 -5.66 -4.10 6.69
C PHE A 10 -5.91 -5.05 5.51
N GLN A 11 -7.14 -5.07 4.97
CA GLN A 11 -7.48 -5.93 3.82
C GLN A 11 -6.73 -5.51 2.56
N LEU A 12 -6.63 -4.20 2.28
CA LEU A 12 -5.87 -3.70 1.13
C LEU A 12 -4.38 -4.03 1.26
N TYR A 13 -3.80 -3.88 2.46
CA TYR A 13 -2.43 -4.28 2.74
C TYR A 13 -2.19 -5.76 2.46
N LEU A 14 -3.08 -6.64 2.92
CA LEU A 14 -2.97 -8.08 2.65
C LEU A 14 -3.09 -8.40 1.16
N SER A 15 -4.04 -7.78 0.47
CA SER A 15 -4.23 -7.96 -0.98
C SER A 15 -3.01 -7.53 -1.77
N ALA A 16 -2.43 -6.36 -1.46
CA ALA A 16 -1.22 -5.87 -2.11
C ALA A 16 0.02 -6.73 -1.79
N LYS A 17 0.11 -7.23 -0.55
CA LYS A 17 1.22 -8.07 -0.10
C LYS A 17 1.23 -9.47 -0.72
N ASN A 18 0.08 -9.97 -1.12
CA ASN A 18 -0.08 -11.37 -1.50
C ASN A 18 1.01 -11.85 -2.48
N ASP A 19 1.89 -12.73 -2.02
CA ASP A 19 3.05 -13.25 -2.76
C ASP A 19 2.79 -14.63 -3.37
N THR A 20 1.56 -15.15 -3.24
CA THR A 20 1.19 -16.45 -3.81
C THR A 20 1.06 -16.41 -5.33
N GLU A 21 0.93 -15.22 -5.90
CA GLU A 21 0.75 -15.03 -7.34
C GLU A 21 2.11 -14.86 -8.03
N PRO A 22 2.39 -15.61 -9.11
CA PRO A 22 3.67 -15.55 -9.80
C PRO A 22 3.89 -14.23 -10.57
N MET A 23 2.82 -13.46 -10.79
CA MET A 23 2.83 -12.17 -11.46
C MET A 23 1.97 -11.17 -10.69
N VAL A 24 2.30 -9.88 -10.80
CA VAL A 24 1.44 -8.82 -10.26
C VAL A 24 0.10 -8.84 -10.99
N ASN A 25 -0.97 -9.03 -10.23
CA ASN A 25 -2.33 -8.99 -10.75
C ASN A 25 -3.01 -7.64 -10.50
N ASP A 26 -4.19 -7.46 -11.09
CA ASP A 26 -4.93 -6.20 -10.99
C ASP A 26 -5.44 -5.94 -9.57
N ILE A 27 -5.74 -6.98 -8.78
CA ILE A 27 -6.14 -6.86 -7.37
C ILE A 27 -5.04 -6.19 -6.54
N GLN A 28 -3.77 -6.56 -6.75
CA GLN A 28 -2.63 -5.98 -6.06
C GLN A 28 -2.42 -4.51 -6.44
N ARG A 29 -2.56 -4.18 -7.73
CA ARG A 29 -2.44 -2.81 -8.24
C ARG A 29 -3.54 -1.92 -7.69
N ASP A 30 -4.78 -2.38 -7.78
CA ASP A 30 -5.95 -1.68 -7.26
C ASP A 30 -5.83 -1.45 -5.76
N ALA A 31 -5.31 -2.44 -5.01
CA ALA A 31 -5.09 -2.30 -3.59
C ALA A 31 -4.07 -1.19 -3.25
N VAL A 32 -2.95 -1.13 -3.99
CA VAL A 32 -1.96 -0.06 -3.84
C VAL A 32 -2.53 1.30 -4.21
N ASP A 33 -3.32 1.39 -5.29
CA ASP A 33 -3.93 2.64 -5.72
C ASP A 33 -4.97 3.15 -4.72
N LEU A 34 -5.81 2.26 -4.17
CA LEU A 34 -6.77 2.59 -3.12
C LEU A 34 -6.08 3.06 -1.84
N LEU A 35 -5.01 2.39 -1.41
CA LEU A 35 -4.19 2.86 -0.29
C LEU A 35 -3.59 4.24 -0.58
N GLY A 36 -3.16 4.49 -1.81
CA GLY A 36 -2.70 5.79 -2.29
C GLY A 36 -3.74 6.90 -2.14
N ILE A 37 -4.95 6.65 -2.64
CA ILE A 37 -6.07 7.59 -2.56
C ILE A 37 -6.42 7.87 -1.08
N MET A 38 -6.44 6.83 -0.24
CA MET A 38 -6.71 6.98 1.19
C MET A 38 -5.62 7.81 1.88
N ALA A 39 -4.35 7.54 1.59
CA ALA A 39 -3.21 8.28 2.13
C ALA A 39 -3.26 9.77 1.72
N GLN A 40 -3.55 10.06 0.45
CA GLN A 40 -3.72 11.43 -0.06
C GLN A 40 -4.88 12.18 0.62
N LYS A 41 -5.93 11.46 1.04
CA LYS A 41 -7.05 12.01 1.82
C LYS A 41 -6.74 12.15 3.32
N GLY A 42 -5.51 11.86 3.75
CA GLY A 42 -5.05 12.01 5.13
C GLY A 42 -5.20 10.77 6.00
N ASN A 43 -5.46 9.59 5.43
CA ASN A 43 -5.46 8.35 6.19
C ASN A 43 -4.01 7.92 6.49
N ALA A 44 -3.57 8.14 7.73
CA ALA A 44 -2.21 7.82 8.17
C ALA A 44 -1.91 6.31 8.11
N GLU A 45 -2.88 5.45 8.44
CA GLU A 45 -2.70 4.00 8.35
C GLU A 45 -2.46 3.53 6.91
N ALA A 46 -3.14 4.13 5.93
CA ALA A 46 -2.93 3.82 4.52
C ALA A 46 -1.53 4.24 4.05
N TYR A 47 -1.02 5.37 4.54
CA TYR A 47 0.35 5.80 4.28
C TYR A 47 1.38 4.83 4.90
N ASP A 48 1.17 4.44 6.15
CA ASP A 48 2.02 3.47 6.85
C ASP A 48 1.98 2.10 6.15
N ALA A 49 0.82 1.68 5.64
CA ALA A 49 0.69 0.47 4.84
C ALA A 49 1.50 0.54 3.54
N LEU A 50 1.49 1.65 2.82
CA LEU A 50 2.31 1.84 1.62
C LEU A 50 3.81 1.77 1.94
N ASN A 51 4.26 2.42 3.03
CA ASN A 51 5.66 2.34 3.45
C ASN A 51 6.06 0.91 3.83
N ALA A 52 5.21 0.23 4.60
CA ALA A 52 5.43 -1.16 4.98
C ALA A 52 5.51 -2.10 3.76
N LEU A 53 4.72 -1.85 2.72
CA LEU A 53 4.78 -2.60 1.46
C LEU A 53 6.05 -2.25 0.66
N ALA A 54 6.47 -0.98 0.63
CA ALA A 54 7.68 -0.57 -0.08
C ALA A 54 8.94 -1.29 0.46
N ASP A 55 8.99 -1.49 1.78
CA ASP A 55 10.10 -2.14 2.48
C ASP A 55 9.97 -3.67 2.55
N ALA A 56 8.82 -4.23 2.19
CA ALA A 56 8.59 -5.67 2.25
C ALA A 56 9.42 -6.40 1.18
N PRO A 57 10.31 -7.34 1.56
CA PRO A 57 11.25 -7.98 0.63
C PRO A 57 10.57 -8.83 -0.44
N MET A 58 9.40 -9.40 -0.12
CA MET A 58 8.64 -10.31 -0.99
C MET A 58 7.69 -9.59 -1.96
N ILE A 59 7.62 -8.26 -1.92
CA ILE A 59 6.84 -7.49 -2.90
C ILE A 59 7.52 -7.52 -4.27
N HIS A 60 6.73 -7.80 -5.29
CA HIS A 60 7.18 -7.82 -6.66
C HIS A 60 7.78 -6.46 -7.07
N PRO A 61 8.94 -6.41 -7.78
CA PRO A 61 9.62 -5.16 -8.12
C PRO A 61 8.75 -4.12 -8.83
N LEU A 62 7.90 -4.55 -9.77
CA LEU A 62 6.94 -3.66 -10.46
C LEU A 62 5.95 -3.00 -9.49
N LEU A 63 5.41 -3.77 -8.55
CA LEU A 63 4.46 -3.25 -7.56
C LEU A 63 5.19 -2.32 -6.58
N ARG A 64 6.43 -2.64 -6.20
CA ARG A 64 7.27 -1.76 -5.37
C ARG A 64 7.50 -0.40 -6.01
N GLU A 65 7.71 -0.34 -7.32
CA GLU A 65 7.87 0.94 -8.02
C GLU A 65 6.57 1.74 -8.03
N GLN A 66 5.42 1.09 -8.26
CA GLN A 66 4.10 1.74 -8.14
C GLN A 66 3.89 2.30 -6.73
N ILE A 67 4.16 1.51 -5.69
CA ILE A 67 4.06 1.95 -4.29
C ILE A 67 4.94 3.18 -4.04
N ARG A 68 6.18 3.21 -4.56
CA ARG A 68 7.07 4.37 -4.41
C ARG A 68 6.52 5.61 -5.08
N GLN A 69 5.95 5.49 -6.28
CA GLN A 69 5.33 6.62 -6.97
C GLN A 69 4.14 7.15 -6.16
N THR A 70 3.28 6.25 -5.68
CA THR A 70 2.09 6.59 -4.90
C THR A 70 2.44 7.19 -3.53
N ALA A 71 3.39 6.61 -2.79
CA ALA A 71 3.82 7.07 -1.48
C ALA A 71 4.59 8.39 -1.53
N ARG A 72 5.35 8.67 -2.60
CA ARG A 72 6.00 9.97 -2.80
C ARG A 72 5.00 11.12 -2.99
N ILE A 73 3.78 10.82 -3.43
CA ILE A 73 2.71 11.81 -3.61
C ILE A 73 2.01 12.11 -2.27
N ALA A 74 2.20 11.30 -1.23
CA ALA A 74 1.58 11.49 0.09
C ALA A 74 2.67 11.62 1.17
N PRO A 75 3.12 12.84 1.57
CA PRO A 75 2.95 13.25 2.99
C PRO A 75 2.98 14.79 3.25
N PRO A 76 2.72 15.29 4.50
CA PRO A 76 1.50 15.20 5.31
C PRO A 76 0.56 16.39 5.03
N ALA A 77 -0.76 16.22 5.26
CA ALA A 77 -1.60 17.35 5.62
C ALA A 77 -1.29 17.71 7.09
N THR A 78 -0.16 18.37 7.33
CA THR A 78 0.10 19.06 8.60
C THR A 78 -1.01 20.09 8.82
N LYS A 79 -1.78 19.90 9.88
CA LYS A 79 -2.64 20.94 10.47
C LYS A 79 -1.81 22.15 10.86
#